data_AF-A0A414WLI3-F1
#
_entry.id   AF-A0A414WLI3-F1
#
_cell.length_a   1.000
_cell.length_b   1.000
_cell.length_c   1.000
_cell.angle_alpha   90.00
_cell.angle_beta   90.00
_cell.angle_gamma   90.00
#
_symmetry.space_group_name_H-M   'P 1'
#
loop_
_entity.id
_entity.type
_entity.pdbx_description
1 polymer ?
#
loop_
_entity_poly.entity_id
_entity_poly.type
_entity_poly.pdbx_seq_one_letter_code
_entity_poly.pdbx_strand_id
1 'polypeptide(L)'
;MLADKAMRVSRRIELRRPKNEDVALEARVIDCFPAIALFIFVAYHGLRDFIASTIGMYGAVVYTLTGISYLLLIVYWFRCGLRLSGRVILPAVAVFAIFSIYVVLCDVDYFIFDDYALPQAINPMGGMIAFLFLASQNDAKRADAALKFACIIMTLYLQASLSSVMQATTLYGYDMGLGFDAMFFALLSLHFIVDDADGFNIPSFVLWLVCALSNIALILSYGSRGPLLGIIAFAALRFLVFVFGSKTSVIKKFLISAAILCAALILVFSLTDLALALNHQLNSMGITSRTLEKFLYADVMSDSGRSTIWNALTPRISLFGNGPFSDQAYLGPGNYCHNFFLEVFYDFGIPFGIVILCVLAWFLILSFRSCNVSPWFPIFLTLLAFCIGRLGLSGTFWTETYFWGLLAVMGLCTADLKKNAAAASKEAAR
;
A
#
# COMPACT_ATOMS: atom_id res chain seq x y z
N MET A 1 -47.96 -2.02 -55.62
CA MET A 1 -47.50 -3.27 -54.99
C MET A 1 -45.98 -3.44 -54.89
N LEU A 2 -45.17 -2.86 -55.80
CA LEU A 2 -43.70 -2.97 -55.75
C LEU A 2 -43.00 -1.99 -54.76
N ALA A 3 -43.60 -0.83 -54.47
CA ALA A 3 -43.05 0.15 -53.52
C ALA A 3 -43.17 -0.30 -52.04
N ASP A 4 -44.16 -1.13 -51.73
CA ASP A 4 -44.46 -1.55 -50.34
C ASP A 4 -43.58 -2.72 -49.86
N LYS A 5 -42.91 -3.41 -50.80
CA LYS A 5 -41.92 -4.46 -50.52
C LYS A 5 -40.52 -3.88 -50.25
N ALA A 6 -40.18 -2.75 -50.86
CA ALA A 6 -38.90 -2.07 -50.64
C ALA A 6 -38.84 -1.36 -49.27
N MET A 7 -39.94 -0.76 -48.80
CA MET A 7 -40.02 -0.15 -47.46
C MET A 7 -39.93 -1.17 -46.31
N ARG A 8 -40.44 -2.40 -46.50
CA ARG A 8 -40.33 -3.47 -45.50
C ARG A 8 -38.93 -4.08 -45.40
N VAL A 9 -38.13 -4.01 -46.46
CA VAL A 9 -36.72 -4.45 -46.44
C VAL A 9 -35.83 -3.37 -45.82
N SER A 10 -36.09 -2.09 -46.08
CA SER A 10 -35.35 -0.99 -45.45
C SER A 10 -35.58 -0.93 -43.92
N ARG A 11 -36.82 -1.12 -43.44
CA ARG A 11 -37.11 -1.22 -41.99
C ARG A 11 -36.54 -2.45 -41.29
N ARG A 12 -36.19 -3.51 -42.03
CA ARG A 12 -35.50 -4.68 -41.45
C ARG A 12 -33.98 -4.52 -41.40
N ILE A 13 -33.42 -3.55 -42.13
CA ILE A 13 -31.98 -3.27 -42.15
C ILE A 13 -31.60 -2.22 -41.09
N GLU A 14 -32.52 -1.34 -40.70
CA GLU A 14 -32.32 -0.41 -39.56
C GLU A 14 -32.45 -1.04 -38.16
N LEU A 15 -32.91 -2.30 -38.06
CA LEU A 15 -32.96 -3.07 -36.81
C LEU A 15 -31.73 -4.00 -36.60
N ARG A 16 -30.68 -3.84 -37.41
CA ARG A 16 -29.36 -4.47 -37.21
C ARG A 16 -28.29 -3.43 -36.86
N ARG A 17 -28.52 -2.65 -35.81
CA ARG A 17 -27.45 -2.14 -34.94
C ARG A 17 -27.66 -2.75 -33.56
N PRO A 18 -27.11 -3.95 -33.29
CA PRO A 18 -26.38 -4.15 -32.03
C PRO A 18 -25.44 -5.38 -32.07
N LYS A 19 -24.16 -5.21 -32.39
CA LYS A 19 -23.18 -6.29 -32.13
C LYS A 19 -21.81 -5.73 -31.77
N ASN A 20 -21.42 -4.63 -32.41
CA ASN A 20 -20.17 -3.93 -32.06
C ASN A 20 -20.31 -3.07 -30.79
N GLU A 21 -21.48 -2.49 -30.53
CA GLU A 21 -21.71 -1.70 -29.31
C GLU A 21 -21.84 -2.59 -28.07
N ASP A 22 -22.55 -3.72 -28.16
CA ASP A 22 -22.68 -4.67 -27.04
C ASP A 22 -21.33 -5.30 -26.68
N VAL A 23 -20.54 -5.69 -27.68
CA VAL A 23 -19.18 -6.23 -27.46
C VAL A 23 -18.25 -5.15 -26.91
N ALA A 24 -18.39 -3.89 -27.33
CA ALA A 24 -17.61 -2.78 -26.78
C ALA A 24 -18.04 -2.43 -25.35
N LEU A 25 -19.33 -2.51 -25.04
CA LEU A 25 -19.86 -2.28 -23.68
C LEU A 25 -19.42 -3.41 -22.74
N GLU A 26 -19.51 -4.65 -23.17
CA GLU A 26 -19.04 -5.82 -22.42
C GLU A 26 -17.54 -5.71 -22.13
N ALA A 27 -16.73 -5.35 -23.12
CA ALA A 27 -15.29 -5.13 -22.93
C ALA A 27 -15.02 -4.01 -21.91
N ARG A 28 -15.76 -2.89 -21.99
CA ARG A 28 -15.62 -1.79 -21.02
C ARG A 28 -15.98 -2.20 -19.59
N VAL A 29 -17.00 -3.04 -19.42
CA VAL A 29 -17.40 -3.56 -18.10
C VAL A 29 -16.31 -4.48 -17.54
N ILE A 30 -15.84 -5.44 -18.34
CA ILE A 30 -14.78 -6.37 -17.94
C ILE A 30 -13.49 -5.61 -17.58
N ASP A 31 -13.15 -4.56 -18.32
CA ASP A 31 -11.95 -3.79 -18.04
C ASP A 31 -11.99 -3.01 -16.71
N CYS A 32 -13.17 -2.87 -16.08
CA CYS A 32 -13.34 -2.28 -14.76
C CYS A 32 -13.19 -3.30 -13.62
N PHE A 33 -13.23 -4.60 -13.90
CA PHE A 33 -13.20 -5.65 -12.87
C PHE A 33 -11.95 -5.60 -11.99
N PRO A 34 -10.73 -5.38 -12.52
CA PRO A 34 -9.55 -5.24 -11.66
C PRO A 34 -9.66 -4.08 -10.68
N ALA A 35 -10.18 -2.93 -11.12
CA ALA A 35 -10.34 -1.76 -10.27
C ALA A 35 -11.41 -1.97 -9.18
N ILE A 36 -12.53 -2.61 -9.52
CA ILE A 36 -13.57 -2.98 -8.54
C ILE A 36 -13.00 -3.97 -7.51
N ALA A 37 -12.27 -4.98 -7.97
CA ALA A 37 -11.63 -5.96 -7.09
C ALA A 37 -10.60 -5.29 -6.15
N LEU A 38 -9.80 -4.35 -6.66
CA LEU A 38 -8.87 -3.55 -5.85
C LEU A 38 -9.60 -2.70 -4.81
N PHE A 39 -10.70 -2.06 -5.19
CA PHE A 39 -11.53 -1.29 -4.25
C PHE A 39 -12.01 -2.18 -3.10
N ILE A 40 -12.62 -3.34 -3.41
CA ILE A 40 -13.13 -4.25 -2.38
C ILE A 40 -12.01 -4.73 -1.47
N PHE A 41 -10.84 -5.05 -2.04
CA PHE A 41 -9.65 -5.48 -1.30
C PHE A 41 -9.15 -4.39 -0.34
N VAL A 42 -8.95 -3.16 -0.81
CA VAL A 42 -8.43 -2.07 0.02
C VAL A 42 -9.46 -1.59 1.05
N ALA A 43 -10.74 -1.57 0.69
CA ALA A 43 -11.82 -1.17 1.57
C ALA A 43 -12.38 -2.35 2.41
N TYR A 44 -11.70 -3.50 2.42
CA TYR A 44 -12.25 -4.76 2.90
C TYR A 44 -12.76 -4.67 4.35
N HIS A 45 -11.95 -4.16 5.27
CA HIS A 45 -12.33 -4.08 6.68
C HIS A 45 -13.56 -3.18 6.89
N GLY A 46 -13.58 -2.01 6.26
CA GLY A 46 -14.71 -1.09 6.35
C GLY A 46 -15.98 -1.66 5.72
N LEU A 47 -15.87 -2.27 4.55
CA LEU A 47 -17.00 -2.87 3.85
C LEU A 47 -17.55 -4.09 4.59
N ARG A 48 -16.67 -4.98 5.06
CA ARG A 48 -17.02 -6.17 5.84
C ARG A 48 -17.81 -5.78 7.09
N ASP A 49 -17.30 -4.86 7.89
CA ASP A 49 -17.93 -4.51 9.17
C ASP A 49 -19.23 -3.73 8.97
N PHE A 50 -19.28 -2.86 7.96
CA PHE A 50 -20.50 -2.15 7.59
C PHE A 50 -21.61 -3.12 7.12
N ILE A 51 -21.30 -4.05 6.22
CA ILE A 51 -22.28 -5.03 5.73
C ILE A 51 -22.64 -6.03 6.84
N ALA A 52 -21.67 -6.51 7.61
CA ALA A 52 -21.89 -7.48 8.67
C ALA A 52 -22.74 -6.91 9.80
N SER A 53 -22.57 -5.63 10.17
CA SER A 53 -23.44 -4.97 11.16
C SER A 53 -24.87 -4.80 10.67
N THR A 54 -25.09 -4.72 9.36
CA THR A 54 -26.43 -4.61 8.75
C THR A 54 -27.13 -5.98 8.64
N ILE A 55 -26.40 -7.04 8.27
CA ILE A 55 -26.96 -8.36 7.96
C ILE A 55 -26.88 -9.33 9.16
N GLY A 56 -25.99 -9.08 10.12
CA GLY A 56 -25.76 -9.93 11.30
C GLY A 56 -24.96 -11.21 11.02
N MET A 57 -24.53 -11.47 9.78
CA MET A 57 -23.85 -12.71 9.38
C MET A 57 -22.37 -12.46 9.00
N TYR A 58 -21.51 -12.24 9.99
CA TYR A 58 -20.11 -11.86 9.76
C TYR A 58 -19.35 -12.83 8.82
N GLY A 59 -19.42 -14.14 9.10
CA GLY A 59 -18.73 -15.15 8.29
C GLY A 59 -19.20 -15.17 6.82
N ALA A 60 -20.51 -15.07 6.58
CA ALA A 60 -21.06 -15.06 5.23
C ALA A 60 -20.59 -13.84 4.43
N VAL A 61 -20.52 -12.67 5.08
CA VAL A 61 -20.02 -11.43 4.46
C VAL A 61 -18.55 -11.57 4.07
N VAL A 62 -17.71 -12.11 4.97
CA VAL A 62 -16.29 -12.38 4.71
C VAL A 62 -16.11 -13.26 3.47
N TYR A 63 -16.80 -14.40 3.41
CA TYR A 63 -16.69 -15.32 2.26
C TYR A 63 -17.24 -14.71 0.98
N THR A 64 -18.31 -13.92 1.06
CA THR A 64 -18.93 -13.28 -0.11
C THR A 64 -18.04 -12.20 -0.70
N LEU A 65 -17.53 -11.27 0.11
CA LEU A 65 -16.65 -10.19 -0.36
C LEU A 65 -15.34 -10.73 -0.93
N THR A 66 -14.77 -11.73 -0.26
CA THR A 66 -13.58 -12.44 -0.76
C THR A 66 -13.92 -13.12 -2.09
N GLY A 67 -14.97 -13.94 -2.14
CA GLY A 67 -15.38 -14.67 -3.34
C GLY A 67 -15.65 -13.76 -4.54
N ILE A 68 -16.34 -12.63 -4.34
CA ILE A 68 -16.61 -11.63 -5.39
C ILE A 68 -15.29 -11.05 -5.92
N SER A 69 -14.39 -10.65 -5.04
CA SER A 69 -13.11 -10.03 -5.42
C SER A 69 -12.28 -10.94 -6.31
N TYR A 70 -12.19 -12.23 -5.94
CA TYR A 70 -11.47 -13.23 -6.73
C TYR A 70 -12.19 -13.58 -8.02
N LEU A 71 -13.52 -13.73 -7.99
CA LEU A 71 -14.31 -14.02 -9.18
C LEU A 71 -14.12 -12.94 -10.25
N LEU A 72 -14.13 -11.66 -9.87
CA LEU A 72 -13.89 -10.54 -10.78
C LEU A 72 -12.53 -10.64 -11.46
N LEU A 73 -11.46 -10.95 -10.70
CA LEU A 73 -10.12 -11.13 -11.27
C LEU A 73 -10.04 -12.37 -12.17
N ILE A 74 -10.63 -13.49 -11.76
CA ILE A 74 -10.65 -14.73 -12.55
C ILE A 74 -11.36 -14.50 -13.89
N VAL A 75 -12.53 -13.87 -13.87
CA VAL A 75 -13.29 -13.56 -15.11
C VAL A 75 -12.47 -12.62 -16.00
N TYR A 76 -11.84 -11.61 -15.42
CA TYR A 76 -10.95 -10.71 -16.17
C TYR A 76 -9.79 -11.47 -16.82
N TRP A 77 -9.10 -12.34 -16.09
CA TRP A 77 -7.97 -13.13 -16.60
C TRP A 77 -8.39 -14.13 -17.68
N PHE A 78 -9.54 -14.80 -17.55
CA PHE A 78 -10.05 -15.69 -18.59
C PHE A 78 -10.36 -14.94 -19.89
N ARG A 79 -10.82 -13.69 -19.82
CA ARG A 79 -11.21 -12.89 -20.98
C ARG A 79 -10.05 -12.19 -21.65
N CYS A 80 -9.18 -11.55 -20.88
CA CYS A 80 -8.10 -10.71 -21.38
C CYS A 80 -6.77 -11.47 -21.53
N GLY A 81 -6.71 -12.69 -20.98
CA GLY A 81 -5.48 -13.41 -20.68
C GLY A 81 -4.80 -12.81 -19.46
N LEU A 82 -4.13 -13.64 -18.66
CA LEU A 82 -3.23 -13.17 -17.61
C LEU A 82 -2.00 -12.53 -18.26
N ARG A 83 -2.08 -11.24 -18.61
CA ARG A 83 -0.97 -10.47 -19.21
C ARG A 83 -0.04 -9.90 -18.16
N LEU A 84 0.33 -10.72 -17.18
CA LEU A 84 1.37 -10.34 -16.25
C LEU A 84 2.71 -10.45 -16.98
N SER A 85 3.38 -9.31 -17.19
CA SER A 85 4.75 -9.30 -17.72
C SER A 85 5.63 -10.17 -16.83
N GLY A 86 6.52 -10.97 -17.41
CA GLY A 86 7.44 -11.82 -16.64
C GLY A 86 8.25 -11.04 -15.59
N ARG A 87 8.44 -9.72 -15.78
CA ARG A 87 9.12 -8.84 -14.82
C ARG A 87 8.27 -8.40 -13.63
N VAL A 88 6.95 -8.49 -13.77
CA VAL A 88 6.01 -8.29 -12.68
C VAL A 88 6.04 -9.54 -11.80
N ILE A 89 5.94 -10.73 -12.39
CA ILE A 89 5.87 -12.02 -11.66
C ILE A 89 7.21 -12.44 -11.06
N LEU A 90 8.34 -12.10 -11.69
CA LEU A 90 9.66 -12.63 -11.30
C LEU A 90 10.02 -12.39 -9.82
N PRO A 91 9.82 -11.21 -9.21
CA PRO A 91 10.08 -11.01 -7.79
C PRO A 91 9.20 -11.90 -6.90
N ALA A 92 7.90 -11.99 -7.19
CA ALA A 92 6.97 -12.81 -6.41
C ALA A 92 7.28 -14.30 -6.54
N VAL A 93 7.55 -14.80 -7.75
CA VAL A 93 7.92 -16.20 -8.00
C VAL A 93 9.30 -16.52 -7.45
N ALA A 94 10.26 -15.60 -7.49
CA ALA A 94 11.56 -15.83 -6.86
C ALA A 94 11.41 -16.01 -5.36
N VAL A 95 10.63 -15.16 -4.68
CA VAL A 95 10.38 -15.33 -3.24
C VAL A 95 9.61 -16.64 -2.96
N PHE A 96 8.62 -16.98 -3.78
CA PHE A 96 7.83 -18.22 -3.60
C PHE A 96 8.63 -19.50 -3.90
N ALA A 97 9.53 -19.46 -4.89
CA ALA A 97 10.42 -20.56 -5.22
C ALA A 97 11.47 -20.76 -4.12
N ILE A 98 12.07 -19.69 -3.62
CA ILE A 98 12.99 -19.74 -2.47
C ILE A 98 12.25 -20.29 -1.25
N PHE A 99 11.03 -19.80 -0.98
CA PHE A 99 10.15 -20.29 0.08
C PHE A 99 9.89 -21.80 -0.05
N SER A 100 9.50 -22.27 -1.23
CA SER A 100 9.19 -23.68 -1.48
C SER A 100 10.42 -24.58 -1.33
N ILE A 101 11.58 -24.13 -1.80
CA ILE A 101 12.86 -24.83 -1.63
C ILE A 101 13.23 -24.90 -0.14
N TYR A 102 13.00 -23.82 0.60
CA TYR A 102 13.35 -23.73 2.01
C TYR A 102 12.50 -24.64 2.90
N VAL A 103 11.19 -24.68 2.69
CA VAL A 103 10.28 -25.58 3.42
C VAL A 103 10.67 -27.05 3.25
N VAL A 104 11.24 -27.41 2.09
CA VAL A 104 11.70 -28.78 1.81
C VAL A 104 13.06 -29.07 2.46
N LEU A 105 13.90 -28.06 2.65
CA LEU A 105 15.31 -28.24 3.08
C LEU A 105 15.54 -27.96 4.57
N CYS A 106 14.72 -27.14 5.20
CA CYS A 106 14.88 -26.73 6.59
C CYS A 106 13.71 -27.25 7.41
N ASP A 107 14.04 -27.94 8.50
CA ASP A 107 13.10 -28.45 9.51
C ASP A 107 12.54 -27.29 10.33
N VAL A 108 11.75 -26.44 9.67
CA VAL A 108 11.06 -25.30 10.30
C VAL A 108 10.01 -25.87 11.24
N ASP A 109 9.86 -25.26 12.42
CA ASP A 109 8.84 -25.66 13.39
C ASP A 109 7.45 -25.63 12.73
N TYR A 110 6.96 -26.84 12.42
CA TYR A 110 5.73 -27.08 11.68
C TYR A 110 4.53 -26.37 12.31
N PHE A 111 4.49 -26.25 13.65
CA PHE A 111 3.35 -25.68 14.36
C PHE A 111 3.21 -24.16 14.11
N ILE A 112 4.30 -23.40 14.23
CA ILE A 112 4.26 -21.94 14.03
C ILE A 112 4.07 -21.63 12.53
N PHE A 113 4.63 -22.46 11.67
CA PHE A 113 4.53 -22.29 10.23
C PHE A 113 3.11 -22.52 9.70
N ASP A 114 2.50 -23.68 10.02
CA ASP A 114 1.20 -24.08 9.49
C ASP A 114 0.02 -23.36 10.16
N ASP A 115 0.07 -23.15 11.48
CA ASP A 115 -1.07 -22.62 12.23
C ASP A 115 -1.11 -21.08 12.31
N TYR A 116 0.02 -20.41 12.05
CA TYR A 116 0.13 -18.97 12.20
C TYR A 116 0.69 -18.26 10.97
N ALA A 117 1.94 -18.55 10.61
CA ALA A 117 2.67 -17.78 9.62
C ALA A 117 2.11 -17.89 8.21
N LEU A 118 1.96 -19.13 7.70
CA LEU A 118 1.51 -19.39 6.34
C LEU A 118 0.08 -18.87 6.11
N PRO A 119 -0.92 -19.15 6.96
CA PRO A 119 -2.27 -18.62 6.80
C PRO A 119 -2.33 -17.09 6.73
N GLN A 120 -1.45 -16.39 7.45
CA GLN A 120 -1.38 -14.92 7.43
C GLN A 120 -0.76 -14.40 6.12
N ALA A 121 0.25 -15.10 5.57
CA ALA A 121 0.89 -14.72 4.30
C ALA A 121 0.00 -14.93 3.08
N ILE A 122 -0.76 -16.04 3.04
CA ILE A 122 -1.63 -16.39 1.89
C ILE A 122 -3.09 -16.03 2.13
N ASN A 123 -3.38 -15.30 3.21
CA ASN A 123 -4.71 -14.84 3.51
C ASN A 123 -5.29 -14.14 2.27
N PRO A 124 -6.49 -14.51 1.81
CA PRO A 124 -7.09 -13.91 0.63
C PRO A 124 -7.17 -12.38 0.66
N MET A 125 -7.15 -11.78 1.85
CA MET A 125 -7.23 -10.33 2.11
C MET A 125 -5.94 -9.74 2.71
N GLY A 126 -4.84 -10.50 2.77
CA GLY A 126 -3.58 -10.05 3.37
C GLY A 126 -2.33 -10.56 2.64
N GLY A 127 -1.16 -10.08 3.07
CA GLY A 127 0.14 -10.64 2.68
C GLY A 127 0.42 -10.65 1.17
N MET A 128 0.89 -11.80 0.67
CA MET A 128 1.39 -11.98 -0.70
C MET A 128 0.32 -11.77 -1.77
N ILE A 129 -0.95 -11.94 -1.42
CA ILE A 129 -2.06 -11.83 -2.35
C ILE A 129 -2.26 -10.41 -2.87
N ALA A 130 -1.90 -9.40 -2.09
CA ALA A 130 -1.97 -7.98 -2.49
C ALA A 130 -1.22 -7.72 -3.80
N PHE A 131 -0.13 -8.47 -4.02
CA PHE A 131 0.61 -8.45 -5.26
C PHE A 131 -0.29 -8.76 -6.46
N LEU A 132 -1.15 -9.78 -6.38
CA LEU A 132 -2.03 -10.17 -7.48
C LEU A 132 -3.06 -9.08 -7.80
N PHE A 133 -3.65 -8.47 -6.78
CA PHE A 133 -4.64 -7.41 -6.96
C PHE A 133 -4.03 -6.19 -7.66
N LEU A 134 -2.86 -5.74 -7.22
CA LEU A 134 -2.19 -4.58 -7.83
C LEU A 134 -1.52 -4.91 -9.17
N ALA A 135 -0.93 -6.09 -9.32
CA ALA A 135 -0.31 -6.53 -10.57
C ALA A 135 -1.33 -6.78 -11.68
N SER A 136 -2.57 -7.10 -11.33
CA SER A 136 -3.67 -7.31 -12.29
C SER A 136 -4.30 -6.03 -12.79
N GLN A 137 -3.91 -4.88 -12.26
CA GLN A 137 -4.44 -3.61 -12.74
C GLN A 137 -3.92 -3.33 -14.15
N ASN A 138 -4.86 -2.99 -15.04
CA ASN A 138 -4.61 -2.69 -16.45
C ASN A 138 -4.54 -1.20 -16.76
N ASP A 139 -5.10 -0.36 -15.89
CA ASP A 139 -5.22 1.09 -16.07
C ASP A 139 -4.98 1.82 -14.75
N ALA A 140 -3.95 2.68 -14.72
CA ALA A 140 -3.57 3.45 -13.55
C ALA A 140 -4.65 4.44 -13.10
N LYS A 141 -5.39 5.04 -14.04
CA LYS A 141 -6.47 5.99 -13.70
C LYS A 141 -7.65 5.28 -13.05
N ARG A 142 -7.97 4.06 -13.49
CA ARG A 142 -9.03 3.27 -12.85
C ARG A 142 -8.62 2.78 -11.47
N ALA A 143 -7.36 2.35 -11.33
CA ALA A 143 -6.80 2.03 -10.02
C ALA A 143 -6.83 3.25 -9.08
N ASP A 144 -6.44 4.43 -9.57
CA ASP A 144 -6.53 5.69 -8.83
C ASP A 144 -7.96 6.01 -8.37
N ALA A 145 -8.95 5.89 -9.26
CA ALA A 145 -10.36 6.08 -8.92
C ALA A 145 -10.86 5.08 -7.86
N ALA A 146 -10.45 3.81 -7.96
CA ALA A 146 -10.78 2.79 -6.96
C ALA A 146 -10.17 3.13 -5.59
N LEU A 147 -8.91 3.58 -5.56
CA LEU A 147 -8.23 3.99 -4.34
C LEU A 147 -8.82 5.27 -3.73
N LYS A 148 -9.24 6.25 -4.55
CA LYS A 148 -9.97 7.44 -4.10
C LYS A 148 -11.25 7.05 -3.36
N PHE A 149 -12.05 6.17 -3.96
CA PHE A 149 -13.29 5.72 -3.34
C PHE A 149 -13.04 4.90 -2.07
N ALA A 150 -12.04 3.99 -2.10
CA ALA A 150 -11.62 3.25 -0.91
C ALA A 150 -11.17 4.18 0.22
N CYS A 151 -10.42 5.24 -0.10
CA CYS A 151 -9.91 6.19 0.88
C CYS A 151 -11.04 6.93 1.61
N ILE A 152 -12.10 7.32 0.91
CA ILE A 152 -13.28 7.96 1.52
C ILE A 152 -13.98 6.98 2.45
N ILE A 153 -14.33 5.79 1.96
CA ILE A 153 -15.04 4.77 2.74
C ILE A 153 -14.25 4.40 3.99
N MET A 154 -12.94 4.17 3.84
CA MET A 154 -12.09 3.75 4.94
C MET A 154 -11.83 4.86 5.95
N THR A 155 -11.69 6.11 5.49
CA THR A 155 -11.60 7.25 6.43
C THR A 155 -12.88 7.34 7.27
N LEU A 156 -14.05 7.24 6.66
CA LEU A 156 -15.33 7.25 7.39
C LEU A 156 -15.45 6.08 8.35
N TYR A 157 -15.06 4.88 7.93
CA TYR A 157 -15.05 3.69 8.79
C TYR A 157 -14.13 3.87 10.01
N LEU A 158 -12.90 4.34 9.80
CA LEU A 158 -11.93 4.56 10.88
C LEU A 158 -12.47 5.59 11.90
N GLN A 159 -13.09 6.67 11.42
CA GLN A 159 -13.74 7.64 12.30
C GLN A 159 -14.96 7.06 13.03
N ALA A 160 -15.78 6.22 12.37
CA ALA A 160 -16.92 5.58 13.01
C ALA A 160 -16.48 4.56 14.09
N SER A 161 -15.31 3.95 13.94
CA SER A 161 -14.76 2.98 14.89
C SER A 161 -14.20 3.62 16.18
N LEU A 162 -14.14 4.95 16.27
CA LEU A 162 -13.47 5.68 17.35
C LEU A 162 -13.96 5.31 18.75
N SER A 163 -15.28 5.12 18.93
CA SER A 163 -15.85 4.75 20.22
C SER A 163 -15.37 3.39 20.71
N SER A 164 -15.25 2.41 19.80
CA SER A 164 -14.71 1.08 20.10
C SER A 164 -13.21 1.12 20.38
N VAL A 165 -12.48 1.95 19.63
CA VAL A 165 -11.03 2.17 19.83
C VAL A 165 -10.77 2.79 21.19
N MET A 166 -11.53 3.82 21.59
CA MET A 166 -11.37 4.48 22.88
C MET A 166 -11.46 3.47 24.04
N GLN A 167 -12.39 2.51 23.96
CA GLN A 167 -12.52 1.44 24.97
C GLN A 167 -11.34 0.45 24.94
N ALA A 168 -10.76 0.17 23.78
CA ALA A 168 -9.58 -0.70 23.68
C ALA A 168 -8.30 0.01 24.15
N THR A 169 -8.17 1.31 23.88
CA THR A 169 -6.97 2.09 24.21
C THR A 169 -6.87 2.47 25.68
N THR A 170 -7.94 2.43 26.47
CA THR A 170 -7.86 2.61 27.93
C THR A 170 -7.09 1.47 28.62
N LEU A 171 -7.06 0.27 28.02
CA LEU A 171 -6.33 -0.89 28.54
C LEU A 171 -4.86 -0.90 28.13
N TYR A 172 -4.55 -0.56 26.87
CA TYR A 172 -3.21 -0.73 26.29
C TYR A 172 -2.47 0.58 25.95
N GLY A 173 -3.16 1.73 26.08
CA GLY A 173 -2.64 3.09 25.88
C GLY A 173 -2.53 3.55 24.43
N TYR A 174 -2.70 2.68 23.43
CA TYR A 174 -2.67 2.98 21.99
C TYR A 174 -3.11 1.75 21.18
N ASP A 175 -3.48 1.96 19.91
CA ASP A 175 -3.74 0.91 18.92
C ASP A 175 -2.77 1.05 17.74
N MET A 176 -1.89 0.05 17.60
CA MET A 176 -0.91 0.04 16.53
C MET A 176 -1.53 -0.22 15.15
N GLY A 177 -2.48 -1.15 15.06
CA GLY A 177 -3.12 -1.52 13.80
C GLY A 177 -3.89 -0.33 13.21
N LEU A 178 -4.72 0.30 14.04
CA LEU A 178 -5.45 1.52 13.68
C LEU A 178 -4.51 2.62 13.17
N GLY A 179 -3.39 2.85 13.87
CA GLY A 179 -2.43 3.86 13.46
C GLY A 179 -1.86 3.62 12.06
N PHE A 180 -1.56 2.36 11.72
CA PHE A 180 -1.03 2.02 10.40
C PHE A 180 -2.12 2.02 9.31
N ASP A 181 -3.36 1.62 9.62
CA ASP A 181 -4.48 1.77 8.69
C ASP A 181 -4.73 3.25 8.38
N ALA A 182 -4.79 4.10 9.41
CA ALA A 182 -4.91 5.54 9.25
C ALA A 182 -3.73 6.14 8.47
N MET A 183 -2.50 5.62 8.66
CA MET A 183 -1.33 6.05 7.88
C MET A 183 -1.54 5.81 6.38
N PHE A 184 -2.03 4.62 5.99
CA PHE A 184 -2.24 4.31 4.58
C PHE A 184 -3.21 5.30 3.91
N PHE A 185 -4.34 5.59 4.55
CA PHE A 185 -5.34 6.52 4.00
C PHE A 185 -4.93 7.99 4.10
N ALA A 186 -4.13 8.37 5.10
CA ALA A 186 -3.47 9.66 5.13
C ALA A 186 -2.50 9.82 3.95
N LEU A 187 -1.68 8.81 3.66
CA LEU A 187 -0.75 8.81 2.53
C LEU A 187 -1.47 8.89 1.18
N LEU A 188 -2.55 8.13 0.99
CA LEU A 188 -3.39 8.23 -0.21
C LEU A 188 -3.99 9.63 -0.36
N SER A 189 -4.53 10.20 0.71
CA SER A 189 -5.09 11.55 0.70
C SER A 189 -4.03 12.60 0.32
N LEU A 190 -2.83 12.52 0.90
CA LEU A 190 -1.70 13.39 0.54
C LEU A 190 -1.26 13.20 -0.91
N HIS A 191 -1.27 11.96 -1.40
CA HIS A 191 -1.01 11.67 -2.79
C HIS A 191 -2.03 12.33 -3.72
N PHE A 192 -3.32 12.25 -3.43
CA PHE A 192 -4.36 12.88 -4.25
C PHE A 192 -4.34 14.40 -4.19
N ILE A 193 -3.77 15.02 -3.14
CA ILE A 193 -3.51 16.46 -3.12
C ILE A 193 -2.40 16.85 -4.11
N VAL A 194 -1.35 16.04 -4.19
CA VAL A 194 -0.12 16.40 -4.92
C VAL A 194 -0.17 15.98 -6.39
N ASP A 195 -0.74 14.82 -6.71
CA ASP A 195 -0.73 14.22 -8.04
C ASP A 195 -2.13 13.96 -8.60
N ASP A 196 -3.12 14.79 -8.28
CA ASP A 196 -4.46 14.59 -8.85
C ASP A 196 -4.40 14.57 -10.39
N ALA A 197 -4.75 13.43 -10.99
CA ALA A 197 -4.70 13.23 -12.43
C ALA A 197 -5.65 14.17 -13.20
N ASP A 198 -6.69 14.67 -12.52
CA ASP A 198 -7.71 15.56 -13.07
C ASP A 198 -7.33 17.05 -12.92
N GLY A 199 -6.17 17.35 -12.30
CA GLY A 199 -5.69 18.71 -12.05
C GLY A 199 -6.23 19.33 -10.77
N PHE A 200 -5.82 20.57 -10.47
CA PHE A 200 -6.20 21.24 -9.22
C PHE A 200 -7.67 21.66 -9.24
N ASN A 201 -8.47 21.06 -8.35
CA ASN A 201 -9.86 21.41 -8.11
C ASN A 201 -10.06 21.68 -6.62
N ILE A 202 -10.61 22.85 -6.26
CA ILE A 202 -10.74 23.29 -4.86
C ILE A 202 -11.58 22.29 -4.02
N PRO A 203 -12.80 21.88 -4.44
CA PRO A 203 -13.55 20.82 -3.77
C PRO A 203 -12.76 19.54 -3.52
N SER A 204 -12.06 19.01 -4.53
CA SER A 204 -11.23 17.80 -4.38
C SER A 204 -10.09 18.04 -3.39
N PHE A 205 -9.40 19.17 -3.50
CA PHE A 205 -8.33 19.55 -2.60
C PHE A 205 -8.80 19.62 -1.14
N VAL A 206 -9.95 20.27 -0.88
CA VAL A 206 -10.53 20.36 0.45
C VAL A 206 -10.92 18.98 0.97
N LEU A 207 -11.55 18.15 0.15
CA LEU A 207 -11.91 16.77 0.53
C LEU A 207 -10.68 15.97 0.98
N TRP A 208 -9.63 15.95 0.16
CA TRP A 208 -8.42 15.20 0.47
C TRP A 208 -7.65 15.78 1.65
N LEU A 209 -7.66 17.11 1.82
CA LEU A 209 -7.09 17.76 3.00
C LEU A 209 -7.82 17.34 4.28
N VAL A 210 -9.16 17.31 4.26
CA VAL A 210 -9.96 16.85 5.40
C VAL A 210 -9.66 15.37 5.69
N CYS A 211 -9.63 14.50 4.68
CA CYS A 211 -9.27 13.09 4.89
C CYS A 211 -7.85 12.93 5.45
N ALA A 212 -6.87 13.67 4.95
CA ALA A 212 -5.49 13.62 5.44
C ALA A 212 -5.40 14.06 6.91
N LEU A 213 -5.96 15.22 7.25
CA LEU A 213 -5.94 15.77 8.60
C LEU A 213 -6.70 14.86 9.58
N SER A 214 -7.84 14.32 9.16
CA SER A 214 -8.65 13.39 9.94
C SER A 214 -7.89 12.12 10.30
N ASN A 215 -7.20 11.49 9.34
CA ASN A 215 -6.40 10.30 9.61
C ASN A 215 -5.13 10.61 10.41
N ILE A 216 -4.46 11.74 10.18
CA ILE A 216 -3.32 12.18 11.00
C ILE A 216 -3.75 12.44 12.45
N ALA A 217 -4.93 13.02 12.67
CA ALA A 217 -5.48 13.21 14.01
C ALA A 217 -5.73 11.88 14.73
N LEU A 218 -6.19 10.83 14.03
CA LEU A 218 -6.30 9.47 14.60
C LEU A 218 -4.94 8.91 15.01
N ILE A 219 -3.93 9.07 14.14
CA ILE A 219 -2.57 8.62 14.43
C ILE A 219 -2.03 9.30 15.69
N LEU A 220 -2.20 10.61 15.81
CA LEU A 220 -1.72 11.38 16.97
C LEU A 220 -2.50 11.05 18.24
N SER A 221 -3.81 10.80 18.14
CA SER A 221 -4.67 10.52 19.29
C SER A 221 -4.49 9.10 19.82
N TYR A 222 -4.47 8.11 18.93
CA TYR A 222 -4.58 6.68 19.30
C TYR A 222 -3.50 5.79 18.68
N GLY A 223 -2.78 6.29 17.67
CA GLY A 223 -1.77 5.52 16.96
C GLY A 223 -0.42 5.45 17.67
N SER A 224 0.45 4.57 17.15
CA SER A 224 1.86 4.53 17.53
C SER A 224 2.68 5.62 16.81
N ARG A 225 3.95 5.80 17.20
CA ARG A 225 4.89 6.71 16.51
C ARG A 225 5.26 6.27 15.09
N GLY A 226 5.18 4.97 14.78
CA GLY A 226 5.59 4.41 13.49
C GLY A 226 4.83 4.96 12.28
N PRO A 227 3.49 5.07 12.35
CA PRO A 227 2.67 5.79 11.37
C PRO A 227 3.18 7.18 10.97
N LEU A 228 3.70 7.97 11.91
CA LEU A 228 4.23 9.30 11.60
C LEU A 228 5.51 9.24 10.76
N LEU A 229 6.33 8.19 10.94
CA LEU A 229 7.53 7.98 10.13
C LEU A 229 7.15 7.80 8.66
N GLY A 230 6.05 7.11 8.35
CA GLY A 230 5.58 6.95 6.96
C GLY A 230 5.14 8.29 6.34
N ILE A 231 4.46 9.15 7.10
CA ILE A 231 4.08 10.50 6.65
C ILE A 231 5.33 11.35 6.37
N ILE A 232 6.32 11.32 7.27
CA ILE A 232 7.60 12.01 7.10
C ILE A 232 8.35 11.46 5.89
N ALA A 233 8.39 10.13 5.72
CA ALA A 233 9.02 9.47 4.59
C ALA A 233 8.37 9.88 3.27
N PHE A 234 7.04 10.00 3.21
CA PHE A 234 6.34 10.48 2.02
C PHE A 234 6.74 11.90 1.66
N ALA A 235 6.75 12.82 2.63
CA ALA A 235 7.20 14.20 2.41
C ALA A 235 8.66 14.25 1.94
N ALA A 236 9.55 13.47 2.55
CA ALA A 236 10.96 13.38 2.16
C ALA A 236 11.13 12.82 0.74
N LEU A 237 10.44 11.73 0.40
CA LEU A 237 10.47 11.13 -0.93
C LEU A 237 9.95 12.10 -1.99
N ARG A 238 8.87 12.83 -1.71
CA ARG A 238 8.33 13.87 -2.59
C ARG A 238 9.31 15.00 -2.81
N PHE A 239 9.96 15.44 -1.74
CA PHE A 239 11.00 16.45 -1.82
C PHE A 239 12.17 15.98 -2.68
N LEU A 240 12.63 14.73 -2.53
CA LEU A 240 13.69 14.16 -3.36
C LEU A 240 13.27 14.10 -4.84
N VAL A 241 12.04 13.69 -5.15
CA VAL A 241 11.51 13.71 -6.52
C VAL A 241 11.45 15.12 -7.08
N PHE A 242 11.07 16.12 -6.28
CA PHE A 242 11.11 17.51 -6.70
C PHE A 242 12.53 17.99 -7.01
N VAL A 243 13.50 17.69 -6.15
CA VAL A 243 14.91 18.09 -6.32
C VAL A 243 15.55 17.43 -7.53
N PHE A 244 15.44 16.10 -7.64
CA PHE A 244 16.17 15.32 -8.64
C PHE A 244 15.37 15.02 -9.92
N GLY A 245 14.05 14.88 -9.81
CA GLY A 245 13.19 14.45 -10.91
C GLY A 245 12.49 15.59 -11.68
N SER A 246 12.28 16.75 -11.06
CA SER A 246 11.54 17.84 -11.71
C SER A 246 12.38 18.63 -12.72
N LYS A 247 11.74 19.10 -13.79
CA LYS A 247 12.33 19.98 -14.81
C LYS A 247 12.44 21.46 -14.36
N THR A 248 12.14 21.73 -13.09
CA THR A 248 12.18 23.06 -12.49
C THR A 248 13.59 23.63 -12.51
N SER A 249 13.75 24.95 -12.68
CA SER A 249 15.06 25.60 -12.65
C SER A 249 15.76 25.41 -11.31
N VAL A 250 17.09 25.28 -11.35
CA VAL A 250 17.93 25.02 -10.15
C VAL A 250 17.72 26.10 -9.08
N ILE A 251 17.57 27.37 -9.49
CA ILE A 251 17.33 28.49 -8.57
C ILE A 251 15.99 28.32 -7.84
N LYS A 252 14.90 27.97 -8.55
CA LYS A 252 13.60 27.73 -7.91
C LYS A 252 13.65 26.55 -6.94
N LYS A 253 14.37 25.48 -7.31
CA LYS A 253 14.60 24.33 -6.41
C LYS A 253 15.33 24.76 -5.14
N PHE A 254 16.39 25.56 -5.27
CA PHE A 254 17.15 26.09 -4.13
C PHE A 254 16.27 26.94 -3.21
N LEU A 255 15.50 27.88 -3.77
CA LEU A 255 14.62 28.76 -2.99
C LEU A 255 13.54 27.96 -2.23
N ILE A 256 12.89 27.00 -2.90
CA ILE A 256 11.88 26.15 -2.26
C ILE A 256 12.52 25.28 -1.16
N SER A 257 13.71 24.72 -1.42
CA SER A 257 14.44 23.93 -0.42
C SER A 257 14.85 24.75 0.80
N ALA A 258 15.32 25.99 0.59
CA ALA A 258 15.64 26.92 1.65
C ALA A 258 14.40 27.30 2.46
N ALA A 259 13.27 27.57 1.80
CA ALA A 259 12.00 27.88 2.47
C ALA A 259 11.50 26.69 3.33
N ILE A 260 11.57 25.46 2.80
CA ILE A 260 11.22 24.25 3.55
C ILE A 260 12.15 24.07 4.77
N LEU A 261 13.45 24.28 4.61
CA LEU A 261 14.41 24.20 5.70
C LEU A 261 14.12 25.26 6.78
N CYS A 262 13.86 26.50 6.39
CA CYS A 262 13.46 27.56 7.31
C CYS A 262 12.18 27.19 8.06
N ALA A 263 11.15 26.71 7.37
CA ALA A 263 9.91 26.27 8.00
C ALA A 263 10.12 25.09 8.95
N ALA A 264 10.97 24.12 8.59
CA ALA A 264 11.32 22.99 9.45
C ALA A 264 12.08 23.45 10.70
N LEU A 265 13.01 24.40 10.58
CA LEU A 265 13.71 24.97 11.73
C LEU A 265 12.76 25.70 12.66
N ILE A 266 11.88 26.55 12.14
CA ILE A 266 10.84 27.24 12.93
C ILE A 266 9.98 26.21 13.65
N LEU A 267 9.52 25.18 12.94
CA LEU A 267 8.71 24.12 13.53
C LEU A 267 9.44 23.42 14.67
N VAL A 268 10.72 23.08 14.51
CA VAL A 268 11.54 22.43 15.56
C VAL A 268 11.63 23.30 16.81
N PHE A 269 11.82 24.61 16.66
CA PHE A 269 11.86 25.53 17.82
C PHE A 269 10.50 25.67 18.51
N SER A 270 9.39 25.53 17.79
CA SER A 270 8.03 25.64 18.35
C SER A 270 7.37 24.29 18.65
N LEU A 271 8.06 23.17 18.42
CA LEU A 271 7.46 21.83 18.44
C LEU A 271 7.00 21.43 19.83
N THR A 272 7.77 21.76 20.87
CA THR A 272 7.44 21.46 22.26
C THR A 272 6.18 22.19 22.70
N ASP A 273 6.08 23.49 22.40
CA ASP A 273 4.90 24.29 22.74
C ASP A 273 3.65 23.82 22.00
N LEU A 274 3.79 23.48 20.71
CA LEU A 274 2.70 22.93 19.91
C LEU A 274 2.24 21.58 20.45
N ALA A 275 3.18 20.70 20.81
CA ALA A 275 2.88 19.39 21.37
C ALA A 275 2.21 19.52 22.76
N LEU A 276 2.64 20.46 23.61
CA LEU A 276 2.01 20.76 24.89
C LEU A 276 0.58 21.27 24.71
N ALA A 277 0.36 22.23 23.80
CA ALA A 277 -0.96 22.75 23.50
C ALA A 277 -1.90 21.65 22.99
N LEU A 278 -1.42 20.80 22.08
CA LEU A 278 -2.19 19.67 21.56
C LEU A 278 -2.51 18.65 22.66
N ASN A 279 -1.52 18.30 23.50
CA ASN A 279 -1.71 17.37 24.61
C ASN A 279 -2.73 17.89 25.62
N HIS A 280 -2.67 19.18 25.97
CA HIS A 280 -3.65 19.82 26.84
C HIS A 280 -5.07 19.73 26.23
N GLN A 281 -5.19 20.00 24.92
CA GLN A 281 -6.48 19.95 24.25
C GLN A 281 -7.06 18.52 24.20
N LEU A 282 -6.24 17.51 23.89
CA LEU A 282 -6.68 16.11 23.93
C LEU A 282 -7.11 15.68 25.35
N ASN A 283 -6.32 16.03 26.37
CA ASN A 283 -6.67 15.74 27.77
C ASN A 283 -7.98 16.41 28.18
N SER A 284 -8.27 17.62 27.71
CA SER A 284 -9.55 18.30 27.96
C SER A 284 -10.75 17.57 27.35
N MET A 285 -10.53 16.76 26.30
CA MET A 285 -11.53 15.89 25.67
C MET A 285 -11.57 14.48 26.29
N GLY A 286 -10.78 14.22 27.34
CA GLY A 286 -10.65 12.91 27.97
C GLY A 286 -9.78 11.91 27.19
N ILE A 287 -8.96 12.40 26.25
CA ILE A 287 -8.08 11.57 25.41
C ILE A 287 -6.63 11.71 25.90
N THR A 288 -6.04 10.63 26.39
CA THR A 288 -4.61 10.56 26.74
C THR A 288 -3.80 10.01 25.56
N SER A 289 -2.99 10.85 24.91
CA SER A 289 -2.16 10.42 23.78
C SER A 289 -0.80 9.91 24.25
N ARG A 290 -0.60 8.60 24.21
CA ARG A 290 0.71 7.98 24.50
C ARG A 290 1.83 8.49 23.58
N THR A 291 1.51 8.79 22.31
CA THR A 291 2.50 9.28 21.34
C THR A 291 2.98 10.67 21.71
N LEU A 292 2.07 11.57 22.11
CA LEU A 292 2.44 12.91 22.58
C LEU A 292 3.12 12.87 23.94
N GLU A 293 2.64 12.04 24.87
CA GLU A 293 3.29 11.89 26.17
C GLU A 293 4.73 11.38 26.04
N LYS A 294 4.97 10.39 25.16
CA LYS A 294 6.34 9.92 24.89
C LYS A 294 7.21 10.98 24.22
N PHE A 295 6.62 11.83 23.38
CA PHE A 295 7.35 12.93 22.75
C PHE A 295 7.71 14.03 23.76
N LEU A 296 6.80 14.34 24.69
CA LEU A 296 6.95 15.42 25.67
C LEU A 296 7.76 15.03 26.92
N TYR A 297 7.58 13.81 27.43
CA TYR A 297 8.02 13.42 28.77
C TYR A 297 8.94 12.20 28.82
N ALA A 298 9.11 11.46 27.72
CA ALA A 298 9.95 10.27 27.67
C ALA A 298 11.16 10.46 26.74
N ASP A 299 12.16 9.59 26.88
CA ASP A 299 13.26 9.52 25.94
C ASP A 299 12.72 9.08 24.57
N VAL A 300 12.80 10.00 23.60
CA VAL A 300 12.40 9.78 22.21
C VAL A 300 13.11 8.54 21.64
N MET A 301 14.31 8.20 22.15
CA MET A 301 15.15 7.09 21.73
C MET A 301 14.88 5.75 22.43
N SER A 302 13.86 5.64 23.28
CA SER A 302 13.48 4.36 23.90
C SER A 302 13.16 3.29 22.85
N ASP A 303 13.98 2.23 22.82
CA ASP A 303 14.02 1.19 21.77
C ASP A 303 12.98 0.08 21.94
N SER A 304 12.01 0.22 22.85
CA SER A 304 10.92 -0.78 23.05
C SER A 304 11.37 -2.24 23.23
N GLY A 305 12.64 -2.50 23.54
CA GLY A 305 13.23 -3.84 23.66
C GLY A 305 13.78 -4.45 22.35
N ARG A 306 13.84 -3.71 21.23
CA ARG A 306 14.31 -4.26 19.94
C ARG A 306 15.77 -4.66 19.95
N SER A 307 16.64 -3.91 20.61
CA SER A 307 18.06 -4.26 20.80
C SER A 307 18.25 -5.63 21.45
N THR A 308 17.41 -5.98 22.42
CA THR A 308 17.41 -7.33 23.00
C THR A 308 17.05 -8.39 21.95
N ILE A 309 16.04 -8.13 21.12
CA ILE A 309 15.63 -9.01 20.02
C ILE A 309 16.76 -9.15 18.98
N TRP A 310 17.35 -8.03 18.56
CA TRP A 310 18.43 -8.02 17.58
C TRP A 310 19.67 -8.76 18.07
N ASN A 311 20.04 -8.56 19.35
CA ASN A 311 21.16 -9.26 19.96
C ASN A 311 20.90 -10.77 20.11
N ALA A 312 19.64 -11.20 20.25
CA ALA A 312 19.28 -12.60 20.30
C ALA A 312 19.30 -13.28 18.91
N LEU A 313 18.91 -12.56 17.85
CA LEU A 313 18.81 -13.09 16.49
C LEU A 313 20.12 -13.03 15.70
N THR A 314 20.90 -11.95 15.84
CA THR A 314 22.09 -11.71 15.01
C THR A 314 23.12 -12.86 15.06
N PRO A 315 23.44 -13.44 16.23
CA PRO A 315 24.40 -14.56 16.31
C PRO A 315 23.87 -15.87 15.68
N ARG A 316 22.57 -15.95 15.40
CA ARG A 316 21.87 -17.12 14.86
C ARG A 316 21.61 -17.00 13.36
N ILE A 317 22.10 -15.95 12.70
CA ILE A 317 22.04 -15.85 11.24
C ILE A 317 22.90 -16.97 10.66
N SER A 318 22.26 -17.96 10.05
CA SER A 318 22.96 -19.06 9.40
C SER A 318 23.51 -18.62 8.04
N LEU A 319 24.52 -19.35 7.52
CA LEU A 319 25.11 -19.03 6.23
C LEU A 319 24.08 -19.10 5.09
N PHE A 320 23.15 -20.04 5.14
CA PHE A 320 22.17 -20.21 4.08
C PHE A 320 20.82 -19.58 4.41
N GLY A 321 20.56 -19.24 5.68
CA GLY A 321 19.27 -18.78 6.21
C GLY A 321 18.61 -19.78 7.17
N ASN A 322 17.66 -19.30 7.97
CA ASN A 322 16.87 -20.11 8.89
C ASN A 322 15.47 -20.46 8.34
N GLY A 323 15.12 -19.91 7.17
CA GLY A 323 13.87 -20.13 6.47
C GLY A 323 12.82 -19.04 6.68
N PRO A 324 11.75 -19.03 5.87
CA PRO A 324 10.66 -18.07 6.00
C PRO A 324 10.04 -18.10 7.40
N PHE A 325 9.71 -16.92 7.94
CA PHE A 325 9.10 -16.76 9.27
C PHE A 325 9.93 -17.33 10.43
N SER A 326 11.20 -17.59 10.21
CA SER A 326 12.04 -18.24 11.21
C SER A 326 12.29 -17.36 12.42
N ASP A 327 12.26 -16.03 12.26
CA ASP A 327 12.35 -15.09 13.37
C ASP A 327 11.13 -15.21 14.30
N GLN A 328 9.93 -15.35 13.73
CA GLN A 328 8.69 -15.58 14.47
C GLN A 328 8.63 -16.98 15.07
N ALA A 329 9.18 -17.99 14.40
CA ALA A 329 9.32 -19.33 14.97
C ALA A 329 10.20 -19.30 16.24
N TYR A 330 11.28 -18.52 16.22
CA TYR A 330 12.18 -18.40 17.35
C TYR A 330 11.64 -17.49 18.48
N LEU A 331 11.03 -16.35 18.14
CA LEU A 331 10.53 -15.37 19.10
C LEU A 331 9.11 -15.66 19.61
N GLY A 332 8.41 -16.60 18.97
CA GLY A 332 7.02 -16.96 19.24
C GLY A 332 6.01 -16.22 18.36
N PRO A 333 4.78 -16.76 18.22
CA PRO A 333 3.76 -16.22 17.33
C PRO A 333 3.45 -14.74 17.59
N GLY A 334 3.49 -13.93 16.53
CA GLY A 334 3.23 -12.49 16.59
C GLY A 334 4.40 -11.61 17.04
N ASN A 335 5.54 -12.20 17.44
CA ASN A 335 6.79 -11.48 17.68
C ASN A 335 7.70 -11.61 16.47
N TYR A 336 8.34 -10.51 16.07
CA TYR A 336 9.22 -10.47 14.90
C TYR A 336 10.39 -9.53 15.17
N CYS A 337 11.41 -9.54 14.32
CA CYS A 337 12.66 -8.83 14.57
C CYS A 337 12.57 -7.29 14.50
N HIS A 338 11.46 -6.73 14.06
CA HIS A 338 11.23 -5.28 13.87
C HIS A 338 12.29 -4.58 13.00
N ASN A 339 12.96 -5.32 12.11
CA ASN A 339 13.99 -4.80 11.23
C ASN A 339 14.03 -5.58 9.93
N PHE A 340 13.56 -4.96 8.85
CA PHE A 340 13.49 -5.57 7.52
C PHE A 340 14.81 -6.23 7.06
N PHE A 341 15.96 -5.56 7.27
CA PHE A 341 17.24 -6.10 6.83
C PHE A 341 17.66 -7.31 7.66
N LEU A 342 17.46 -7.24 8.98
CA LEU A 342 17.74 -8.36 9.86
C LEU A 342 16.84 -9.56 9.53
N GLU A 343 15.55 -9.32 9.25
CA GLU A 343 14.60 -10.36 8.82
C GLU A 343 15.08 -11.07 7.55
N VAL A 344 15.48 -10.29 6.52
CA VAL A 344 15.99 -10.83 5.26
C VAL A 344 17.24 -11.69 5.48
N PHE A 345 18.19 -11.24 6.30
CA PHE A 345 19.38 -12.03 6.58
C PHE A 345 19.11 -13.23 7.48
N TYR A 346 18.20 -13.10 8.43
CA TYR A 346 17.84 -14.19 9.33
C TYR A 346 17.15 -15.31 8.57
N ASP A 347 16.19 -14.98 7.70
CA ASP A 347 15.42 -15.95 6.95
C ASP A 347 16.20 -16.56 5.78
N PHE A 348 16.94 -15.74 5.02
CA PHE A 348 17.61 -16.18 3.78
C PHE A 348 19.13 -16.30 3.88
N GLY A 349 19.71 -15.98 5.03
CA GLY A 349 21.16 -16.00 5.22
C GLY A 349 21.86 -14.87 4.48
N ILE A 350 23.17 -14.81 4.66
CA ILE A 350 23.99 -13.72 4.11
C ILE A 350 24.02 -13.69 2.57
N PRO A 351 24.36 -14.78 1.84
CA PRO A 351 24.54 -14.72 0.39
C PRO A 351 23.22 -14.48 -0.34
N PHE A 352 22.13 -15.19 0.02
CA PHE A 352 20.84 -14.97 -0.62
C PHE A 352 20.17 -13.68 -0.16
N GLY A 353 20.34 -13.30 1.12
CA GLY A 353 19.89 -11.99 1.62
C GLY A 353 20.50 -10.84 0.83
N ILE A 354 21.82 -10.87 0.55
CA ILE A 354 22.48 -9.87 -0.31
C ILE A 354 21.83 -9.84 -1.70
N VAL A 355 21.61 -11.00 -2.33
CA VAL A 355 21.00 -11.07 -3.67
C VAL A 355 19.60 -10.46 -3.66
N ILE A 356 18.76 -10.80 -2.68
CA ILE A 356 17.40 -10.26 -2.53
C ILE A 356 17.44 -8.74 -2.38
N LEU A 357 18.31 -8.21 -1.51
CA LEU A 357 18.46 -6.77 -1.32
C LEU A 357 18.98 -6.06 -2.57
N CYS A 358 19.91 -6.66 -3.30
CA CYS A 358 20.39 -6.11 -4.58
C CYS A 358 19.28 -6.08 -5.65
N VAL A 359 18.47 -7.13 -5.75
CA VAL A 359 17.32 -7.18 -6.67
C VAL A 359 16.30 -6.11 -6.29
N LEU A 360 15.96 -5.99 -5.01
CA LEU A 360 15.04 -4.96 -4.52
C LEU A 360 15.58 -3.55 -4.81
N ALA A 361 16.85 -3.29 -4.53
CA ALA A 361 17.51 -2.02 -4.82
C ALA A 361 17.50 -1.71 -6.32
N TRP A 362 17.73 -2.71 -7.17
CA TRP A 362 17.66 -2.56 -8.62
C TRP A 362 16.25 -2.16 -9.08
N PHE A 363 15.20 -2.84 -8.59
CA PHE A 363 13.81 -2.48 -8.92
C PHE A 363 13.42 -1.09 -8.38
N LEU A 364 13.88 -0.71 -7.18
CA LEU A 364 13.70 0.64 -6.65
C LEU A 364 14.31 1.69 -7.59
N ILE A 365 15.56 1.51 -8.02
CA ILE A 365 16.22 2.42 -8.96
C ILE A 365 15.43 2.54 -10.27
N LEU A 366 14.96 1.41 -10.83
CA LEU A 366 14.16 1.42 -12.05
C LEU A 366 12.82 2.16 -11.85
N SER A 367 12.15 1.98 -10.73
CA SER A 367 10.91 2.69 -10.39
C SER A 367 11.16 4.20 -10.26
N PHE A 368 12.23 4.64 -9.59
CA PHE A 368 12.60 6.07 -9.54
C PHE A 368 12.93 6.66 -10.90
N ARG A 369 13.58 5.89 -11.78
CA ARG A 369 13.83 6.32 -13.18
C ARG A 369 12.56 6.45 -14.00
N SER A 370 11.45 5.82 -13.58
CA SER A 370 10.16 5.89 -14.23
C SER A 370 9.32 7.13 -13.84
N CYS A 371 9.84 7.99 -12.96
CA CYS A 371 9.08 9.08 -12.32
C CYS A 371 8.35 10.03 -13.27
N ASN A 372 8.89 10.25 -14.47
CA ASN A 372 8.33 11.17 -15.45
C ASN A 372 7.54 10.46 -16.56
N VAL A 373 7.42 9.14 -16.52
CA VAL A 373 6.88 8.33 -17.64
C VAL A 373 5.82 7.33 -17.20
N SER A 374 5.89 6.84 -15.96
CA SER A 374 4.98 5.84 -15.43
C SER A 374 3.81 6.52 -14.70
N PRO A 375 2.55 6.27 -15.10
CA PRO A 375 1.38 6.74 -14.34
C PRO A 375 1.23 6.01 -12.99
N TRP A 376 1.96 4.93 -12.76
CA TRP A 376 1.98 4.19 -11.49
C TRP A 376 2.94 4.77 -10.45
N PHE A 377 3.82 5.69 -10.86
CA PHE A 377 4.85 6.25 -9.99
C PHE A 377 4.31 6.91 -8.71
N PRO A 378 3.18 7.65 -8.74
CA PRO A 378 2.57 8.19 -7.52
C PRO A 378 2.18 7.12 -6.50
N ILE A 379 1.52 6.05 -6.95
CA ILE A 379 1.12 4.92 -6.10
C ILE A 379 2.36 4.21 -5.56
N PHE A 380 3.41 4.07 -6.36
CA PHE A 380 4.71 3.55 -5.92
C PHE A 380 5.28 4.35 -4.75
N LEU A 381 5.29 5.69 -4.82
CA LEU A 381 5.79 6.53 -3.72
C LEU A 381 4.96 6.37 -2.45
N THR A 382 3.63 6.30 -2.58
CA THR A 382 2.72 6.09 -1.45
C THR A 382 3.01 4.77 -0.74
N LEU A 383 3.11 3.67 -1.48
CA LEU A 383 3.40 2.34 -0.92
C LEU A 383 4.82 2.25 -0.36
N LEU A 384 5.80 2.90 -0.99
CA LEU A 384 7.17 2.95 -0.49
C LEU A 384 7.24 3.70 0.84
N ALA A 385 6.59 4.86 0.94
CA ALA A 385 6.50 5.61 2.18
C ALA A 385 5.82 4.82 3.29
N PHE A 386 4.73 4.10 2.95
CA PHE A 386 4.07 3.20 3.88
C PHE A 386 5.03 2.13 4.40
N CYS A 387 5.76 1.45 3.50
CA CYS A 387 6.70 0.39 3.86
C CYS A 387 7.86 0.90 4.72
N ILE A 388 8.38 2.10 4.45
CA ILE A 388 9.41 2.73 5.30
C ILE A 388 8.88 2.93 6.73
N GLY A 389 7.67 3.48 6.88
CA GLY A 389 7.06 3.72 8.19
C GLY A 389 6.69 2.43 8.93
N ARG A 390 6.19 1.43 8.20
CA ARG A 390 5.81 0.12 8.71
C ARG A 390 7.06 -0.72 8.97
N LEU A 391 7.66 -1.33 7.95
CA LEU A 391 8.76 -2.29 8.06
C LEU A 391 10.05 -1.73 8.70
N GLY A 392 10.22 -0.40 8.74
CA GLY A 392 11.33 0.23 9.47
C GLY A 392 11.19 0.17 11.00
N LEU A 393 9.99 -0.05 11.53
CA LEU A 393 9.71 -0.01 12.97
C LEU A 393 8.82 -1.16 13.48
N SER A 394 8.01 -1.76 12.60
CA SER A 394 6.93 -2.71 12.93
C SER A 394 6.45 -3.52 11.71
N GLY A 395 5.99 -4.74 11.95
CA GLY A 395 5.61 -5.70 10.92
C GLY A 395 6.76 -6.57 10.41
N THR A 396 6.36 -7.60 9.69
CA THR A 396 7.17 -8.57 8.95
C THR A 396 6.85 -8.40 7.47
N PHE A 397 7.84 -8.46 6.59
CA PHE A 397 7.55 -8.33 5.15
C PHE A 397 6.72 -9.50 4.61
N TRP A 398 6.63 -10.62 5.32
CA TRP A 398 5.87 -11.79 4.90
C TRP A 398 4.36 -11.55 4.89
N THR A 399 3.83 -10.90 5.93
CA THR A 399 2.38 -10.65 6.06
C THR A 399 2.00 -9.22 5.68
N GLU A 400 2.98 -8.35 5.43
CA GLU A 400 2.72 -6.95 5.11
C GLU A 400 2.17 -6.77 3.69
N THR A 401 0.85 -6.68 3.61
CA THR A 401 0.04 -6.49 2.39
C THR A 401 0.62 -5.44 1.44
N TYR A 402 0.97 -4.26 1.98
CA TYR A 402 1.40 -3.14 1.15
C TYR A 402 2.84 -3.27 0.64
N PHE A 403 3.66 -4.11 1.26
CA PHE A 403 4.99 -4.46 0.74
C PHE A 403 4.87 -5.29 -0.54
N TRP A 404 3.99 -6.30 -0.54
CA TRP A 404 3.73 -7.10 -1.74
C TRP A 404 3.05 -6.27 -2.84
N GLY A 405 2.16 -5.36 -2.46
CA GLY A 405 1.64 -4.34 -3.35
C GLY A 405 2.71 -3.45 -3.96
N LEU A 406 3.69 -3.01 -3.16
CA LEU A 406 4.82 -2.22 -3.63
C LEU A 406 5.61 -2.98 -4.71
N LEU A 407 5.91 -4.27 -4.51
CA LEU A 407 6.61 -5.09 -5.51
C LEU A 407 5.83 -5.16 -6.84
N ALA A 408 4.51 -5.31 -6.80
CA ALA A 408 3.66 -5.29 -7.99
C ALA A 408 3.78 -3.95 -8.75
N VAL A 409 3.65 -2.83 -8.03
CA VAL A 409 3.70 -1.49 -8.63
C VAL A 409 5.10 -1.15 -9.13
N MET A 410 6.17 -1.63 -8.50
CA MET A 410 7.52 -1.55 -9.06
C MET A 410 7.60 -2.25 -10.42
N GLY A 411 7.04 -3.46 -10.52
CA GLY A 411 6.94 -4.20 -11.77
C GLY A 411 6.26 -3.39 -12.89
N LEU A 412 5.11 -2.77 -12.58
CA LEU A 412 4.36 -1.90 -13.51
C LEU A 412 5.19 -0.68 -13.95
N CYS A 413 5.83 0.01 -13.01
CA CYS A 413 6.72 1.14 -13.29
C CYS A 413 7.86 0.76 -14.25
N THR A 414 8.50 -0.39 -14.02
CA THR A 414 9.59 -0.85 -14.88
C THR A 414 9.13 -1.24 -16.28
N ALA A 415 7.88 -1.71 -16.42
CA ALA A 415 7.30 -2.05 -17.71
C ALA A 415 7.08 -0.78 -18.55
N ASP A 416 6.52 0.27 -17.95
CA ASP A 416 6.28 1.55 -18.62
C ASP A 416 7.57 2.26 -19.00
N LEU A 417 8.58 2.24 -18.13
CA LEU A 417 9.91 2.79 -18.43
C LEU A 417 10.49 2.16 -19.71
N LYS A 418 10.34 0.85 -19.89
CA LYS A 418 10.85 0.13 -21.07
C LYS A 418 10.02 0.37 -22.32
N LYS A 419 8.69 0.42 -22.18
CA LYS A 419 7.81 0.80 -23.29
C LYS A 419 8.18 2.18 -23.81
N ASN A 420 8.45 3.13 -22.92
CA ASN A 420 8.89 4.48 -23.28
C ASN A 420 10.28 4.47 -23.96
N ALA A 421 11.25 3.74 -23.42
CA ALA A 421 12.58 3.62 -24.04
C ALA A 421 12.53 2.99 -25.45
N ALA A 422 11.68 1.98 -25.64
CA ALA A 422 11.46 1.35 -26.94
C ALA A 422 10.77 2.28 -27.94
N ALA A 423 9.82 3.11 -27.49
CA ALA A 423 9.17 4.13 -28.31
C ALA A 423 10.18 5.19 -28.77
N ALA A 424 10.99 5.73 -27.85
CA ALA A 424 12.03 6.72 -28.16
C ALA A 424 13.09 6.16 -29.13
N SER A 425 13.48 4.89 -28.99
CA SER A 425 14.43 4.25 -29.91
C SER A 425 13.86 4.09 -31.32
N LYS A 426 12.56 3.79 -31.45
CA LYS A 426 11.87 3.71 -32.75
C LYS A 426 11.72 5.07 -33.41
N GLU A 427 11.52 6.12 -32.63
CA GLU A 427 11.44 7.49 -33.12
C GLU A 427 12.80 7.99 -33.61
N ALA A 428 13.89 7.71 -32.88
CA ALA A 428 15.24 8.08 -33.29
C ALA A 428 15.76 7.31 -34.53
N ALA A 429 15.15 6.16 -34.86
CA ALA A 429 15.49 5.35 -36.03
C ALA A 429 14.69 5.72 -37.30
N ARG A 430 13.68 6.61 -37.17
CA ARG A 430 12.92 7.19 -38.28
C ARG A 430 13.49 8.54 -38.63
#